data_AF-A0A3D4EPU1-F1
#
_entry.id   AF-A0A3D4EPU1-F1
#
_cell.length_a   1.000
_cell.length_b   1.000
_cell.length_c   1.000
_cell.angle_alpha   90.00
_cell.angle_beta   90.00
_cell.angle_gamma   90.00
#
_symmetry.space_group_name_H-M   'P 1'
#
loop_
_entity.id
_entity.type
_entity.pdbx_description
1 polymer ?
#
loop_
_entity_poly.entity_id
_entity_poly.type
_entity_poly.pdbx_seq_one_letter_code
_entity_poly.pdbx_strand_id
1 'polypeptide(L)'
;LWDVFAISTYLSVSLVFWWTGLLPDFAMIRDRTKSPFQQKIYGILSFGWSGRAKDWQRFEEVSLVLAGLATPLVLSVHTIVSFDFATSVVPGWHSTIFPPYFVAGAIFSGFAMVQTLLLVMRKVVNLENYITIVHIEFMNKVILLTGGIVTVAYLTEYFIGWYSGVPYENYTYLSFGAATGPYWWAFWALIICNLIVPLTLWVKKWRRNILWTFIVALVINIGMWFERFDIIVICLSKDRLASTWTMFSPTFVDIGVFVGTIGFFFVLFLLYARTFPVIAQAEVKSILKSSGERYKRIRESGEDLAGTATDERTSNYATRPESLAAVTNAESTYHQSTVNADALVDTETKKAEIDLMLAKIGTYDPATQSADDLKKISGVGPVLEQKLHQLGIYTYDQVSKMTKTEYDLLDEIIDAFPGRAERDDWAGQAQNLKQ
;
A
#
# COMPACT_ATOMS: atom_id res chain seq x y z
N LEU A 1 8.76 -33.91 -8.33
CA LEU A 1 7.64 -33.64 -9.26
C LEU A 1 6.84 -32.42 -8.82
N TRP A 2 6.38 -32.36 -7.56
CA TRP A 2 5.60 -31.21 -7.05
C TRP A 2 6.35 -29.89 -7.12
N ASP A 3 7.65 -29.89 -6.84
CA ASP A 3 8.48 -28.67 -6.92
C ASP A 3 8.46 -28.02 -8.32
N VAL A 4 8.56 -28.82 -9.39
CA VAL A 4 8.49 -28.31 -10.78
C VAL A 4 7.16 -27.59 -11.03
N PHE A 5 6.03 -28.17 -10.59
CA PHE A 5 4.72 -27.53 -10.73
C PHE A 5 4.59 -26.29 -9.84
N ALA A 6 5.08 -26.35 -8.61
CA ALA A 6 5.03 -25.24 -7.67
C ALA A 6 5.81 -24.03 -8.20
N ILE A 7 7.07 -24.21 -8.59
CA ILE A 7 7.94 -23.14 -9.09
C ILE A 7 7.44 -22.59 -10.43
N SER A 8 7.06 -23.45 -11.38
CA SER A 8 6.56 -22.99 -12.69
C SER A 8 5.25 -22.20 -12.58
N THR A 9 4.34 -22.65 -11.72
CA THR A 9 3.07 -21.95 -11.45
C THR A 9 3.34 -20.64 -10.70
N TYR A 10 4.22 -20.67 -9.69
CA TYR A 10 4.62 -19.49 -8.93
C TYR A 10 5.21 -18.41 -9.82
N LEU A 11 6.17 -18.76 -10.68
CA LEU A 11 6.79 -17.84 -11.62
C LEU A 11 5.75 -17.27 -12.60
N SER A 12 4.90 -18.13 -13.16
CA SER A 12 3.91 -17.71 -14.16
C SER A 12 2.86 -16.76 -13.57
N VAL A 13 2.28 -17.12 -12.41
CA VAL A 13 1.26 -16.30 -11.74
C VAL A 13 1.87 -14.98 -11.25
N SER A 14 3.07 -15.02 -10.67
CA SER A 14 3.75 -13.80 -10.19
C SER A 14 4.07 -12.85 -11.33
N LEU A 15 4.53 -13.38 -12.48
CA LEU A 15 4.82 -12.58 -13.66
C LEU A 15 3.54 -11.93 -14.21
N VAL A 16 2.44 -12.68 -14.32
CA VAL A 16 1.16 -12.15 -14.78
C VAL A 16 0.61 -11.09 -13.82
N PHE A 17 0.67 -11.34 -12.52
CA PHE A 17 0.21 -10.40 -11.49
C PHE A 17 0.99 -9.08 -11.55
N TRP A 18 2.32 -9.17 -11.53
CA TRP A 18 3.19 -8.01 -11.60
C TRP A 18 3.06 -7.26 -12.94
N TRP A 19 3.00 -7.98 -14.06
CA TRP A 19 2.85 -7.35 -15.39
C TRP A 19 1.52 -6.62 -15.53
N THR A 20 0.43 -7.19 -15.01
CA THR A 20 -0.89 -6.56 -15.02
C THR A 20 -0.82 -5.23 -14.26
N GLY A 21 -0.20 -5.22 -13.07
CA GLY A 21 0.00 -4.00 -12.28
C GLY A 21 0.79 -2.88 -12.97
N LEU A 22 1.68 -3.23 -13.91
CA LEU A 22 2.49 -2.26 -14.65
C LEU A 22 1.78 -1.61 -15.85
N LEU A 23 0.64 -2.14 -16.29
CA LEU A 23 -0.10 -1.61 -17.44
C LEU A 23 -0.40 -0.10 -17.35
N PRO A 24 -0.97 0.43 -16.26
CA PRO A 24 -1.22 1.87 -16.13
C PRO A 24 0.08 2.69 -16.08
N ASP A 25 1.14 2.18 -15.49
CA ASP A 25 2.41 2.89 -15.37
C ASP A 25 3.16 2.96 -16.71
N PHE A 26 3.14 1.89 -17.51
CA PHE A 26 3.68 1.91 -18.87
C PHE A 26 2.91 2.89 -19.77
N ALA A 27 1.59 2.98 -19.62
CA ALA A 27 0.80 3.97 -20.34
C ALA A 27 1.22 5.40 -19.98
N MET A 28 1.48 5.67 -18.70
CA MET A 28 2.01 6.96 -18.27
C MET A 28 3.39 7.28 -18.88
N ILE A 29 4.29 6.30 -18.97
CA ILE A 29 5.62 6.50 -19.59
C ILE A 29 5.48 6.73 -21.10
N ARG A 30 4.64 5.95 -21.78
CA ARG A 30 4.32 6.10 -23.21
C ARG A 30 3.90 7.54 -23.51
N ASP A 31 3.01 8.11 -22.70
CA ASP A 31 2.42 9.43 -22.94
C ASP A 31 3.36 10.59 -22.55
N ARG A 32 4.40 10.32 -21.75
CA ARG A 32 5.42 11.33 -21.34
C ARG A 32 6.66 11.34 -22.22
N THR A 33 6.92 10.26 -22.95
CA THR A 33 8.21 10.07 -23.64
C THR A 33 8.26 10.86 -24.95
N LYS A 34 9.36 11.60 -25.17
CA LYS A 34 9.59 12.39 -26.40
C LYS A 34 10.15 11.58 -27.57
N SER A 35 10.77 10.44 -27.30
CA SER A 35 11.39 9.59 -28.33
C SER A 35 10.36 8.68 -28.99
N PRO A 36 10.23 8.68 -30.33
CA PRO A 36 9.24 7.86 -31.03
C PRO A 36 9.51 6.35 -30.87
N PHE A 37 10.77 5.96 -30.73
CA PHE A 37 11.14 4.56 -30.51
C PHE A 37 10.68 4.06 -29.14
N GLN A 38 10.95 4.83 -28.08
CA GLN A 38 10.52 4.49 -26.73
C GLN A 38 8.99 4.53 -26.60
N GLN A 39 8.34 5.50 -27.22
CA GLN A 39 6.88 5.57 -27.27
C GLN A 39 6.28 4.31 -27.90
N LYS A 40 6.88 3.79 -28.99
CA LYS A 40 6.44 2.54 -29.61
C LYS A 40 6.62 1.33 -28.69
N ILE A 41 7.76 1.23 -28.01
CA ILE A 41 8.02 0.13 -27.05
C ILE A 41 6.99 0.16 -25.92
N TYR A 42 6.86 1.28 -25.19
CA TYR A 42 5.91 1.38 -24.08
C TYR A 42 4.45 1.32 -24.56
N GLY A 43 4.17 1.69 -25.81
CA GLY A 43 2.89 1.45 -26.48
C GLY A 43 2.54 -0.04 -26.60
N ILE A 44 3.51 -0.87 -26.99
CA ILE A 44 3.34 -2.32 -27.05
C ILE A 44 3.20 -2.90 -25.64
N LEU A 45 4.06 -2.49 -24.70
CA LEU A 45 4.06 -3.03 -23.34
C LEU A 45 2.78 -2.69 -22.54
N SER A 46 2.18 -1.53 -22.80
CA SER A 46 0.95 -1.08 -22.12
C SER A 46 -0.36 -1.69 -22.67
N PHE A 47 -0.29 -2.53 -23.71
CA PHE A 47 -1.47 -3.09 -24.39
C PHE A 47 -2.57 -2.08 -24.75
N GLY A 48 -2.17 -0.84 -25.09
CA GLY A 48 -3.11 0.22 -25.44
C GLY A 48 -3.97 0.70 -24.26
N TRP A 49 -3.51 0.55 -23.02
CA TRP A 49 -4.22 1.02 -21.83
C TRP A 49 -4.60 2.51 -21.95
N SER A 50 -5.90 2.78 -21.87
CA SER A 50 -6.52 4.10 -22.02
C SER A 50 -6.98 4.71 -20.69
N GLY A 51 -7.08 3.91 -19.62
CA GLY A 51 -7.50 4.38 -18.30
C GLY A 51 -8.97 4.78 -18.16
N ARG A 52 -9.89 4.15 -18.92
CA ARG A 52 -11.33 4.43 -18.80
C ARG A 52 -11.89 3.83 -17.50
N ALA A 53 -13.01 4.35 -17.02
CA ALA A 53 -13.67 3.84 -15.81
C ALA A 53 -13.92 2.31 -15.85
N LYS A 54 -14.35 1.78 -17.00
CA LYS A 54 -14.54 0.33 -17.19
C LYS A 54 -13.25 -0.47 -17.11
N ASP A 55 -12.12 0.10 -17.55
CA ASP A 55 -10.82 -0.56 -17.51
C ASP A 55 -10.34 -0.64 -16.04
N TRP A 56 -10.49 0.45 -15.28
CA TRP A 56 -10.16 0.51 -13.84
C TRP A 56 -11.01 -0.44 -12.98
N GLN A 57 -12.33 -0.46 -13.19
CA GLN A 57 -13.23 -1.36 -12.45
C GLN A 57 -12.80 -2.83 -12.58
N ARG A 58 -12.46 -3.26 -13.81
CA ARG A 58 -12.01 -4.64 -14.07
C ARG A 58 -10.59 -4.88 -13.54
N PHE A 59 -9.71 -3.89 -13.67
CA PHE A 59 -8.35 -3.99 -13.17
C PHE A 59 -8.29 -4.19 -11.66
N GLU A 60 -9.11 -3.48 -10.90
CA GLU A 60 -9.23 -3.66 -9.45
C GLU A 60 -9.76 -5.05 -9.11
N GLU A 61 -10.82 -5.51 -9.78
CA GLU A 61 -11.37 -6.85 -9.57
C GLU A 61 -10.35 -7.96 -9.86
N VAL A 62 -9.64 -7.88 -10.98
CA VAL A 62 -8.59 -8.84 -11.36
C VAL A 62 -7.43 -8.80 -10.37
N SER A 63 -7.01 -7.61 -9.93
CA SER A 63 -5.91 -7.47 -8.96
C SER A 63 -6.27 -8.09 -7.61
N LEU A 64 -7.50 -7.91 -7.15
CA LEU A 64 -8.01 -8.53 -5.92
C LEU A 64 -8.07 -10.06 -6.03
N VAL A 65 -8.59 -10.59 -7.15
CA VAL A 65 -8.64 -12.04 -7.38
C VAL A 65 -7.24 -12.63 -7.44
N LEU A 66 -6.31 -12.01 -8.18
CA LEU A 66 -4.94 -12.50 -8.27
C LEU A 66 -4.20 -12.40 -6.93
N ALA A 67 -4.42 -11.36 -6.13
CA ALA A 67 -3.86 -11.28 -4.78
C ALA A 67 -4.41 -12.40 -3.87
N GLY A 68 -5.72 -12.68 -3.98
CA GLY A 68 -6.38 -13.77 -3.28
C GLY A 68 -5.87 -15.16 -3.68
N LEU A 69 -5.52 -15.37 -4.96
CA LEU A 69 -4.95 -16.63 -5.46
C LEU A 69 -3.44 -16.75 -5.17
N ALA A 70 -2.70 -15.64 -5.23
CA ALA A 70 -1.27 -15.61 -4.98
C ALA A 70 -0.93 -15.90 -3.52
N THR A 71 -1.77 -15.47 -2.57
CA THR A 71 -1.50 -15.66 -1.14
C THR A 71 -1.41 -17.15 -0.74
N PRO A 72 -2.42 -18.01 -1.03
CA PRO A 72 -2.30 -19.46 -0.82
C PRO A 72 -1.17 -20.09 -1.64
N LEU A 73 -0.91 -19.58 -2.85
CA LEU A 73 0.17 -20.10 -3.70
C LEU A 73 1.55 -19.88 -3.07
N VAL A 74 1.82 -18.70 -2.51
CA VAL A 74 3.09 -18.41 -1.82
C VAL A 74 3.31 -19.36 -0.64
N LEU A 75 2.25 -19.61 0.14
CA LEU A 75 2.28 -20.53 1.28
C LEU A 75 2.50 -21.98 0.82
N SER A 76 1.81 -22.41 -0.25
CA SER A 76 1.89 -23.77 -0.75
C SER A 76 3.25 -24.07 -1.41
N VAL A 77 3.84 -23.13 -2.14
CA VAL A 77 5.13 -23.32 -2.83
C VAL A 77 6.23 -23.59 -1.81
N HIS A 78 6.35 -22.76 -0.77
CA HIS A 78 7.38 -22.97 0.25
C HIS A 78 7.09 -24.20 1.12
N THR A 79 5.81 -24.55 1.32
CA THR A 79 5.42 -25.81 1.94
C THR A 79 5.85 -27.01 1.10
N ILE A 80 5.66 -26.98 -0.22
CA ILE A 80 6.06 -28.06 -1.13
C ILE A 80 7.58 -28.23 -1.13
N VAL A 81 8.34 -27.14 -1.19
CA VAL A 81 9.81 -27.20 -1.07
C VAL A 81 10.23 -27.78 0.29
N SER A 82 9.52 -27.44 1.36
CA SER A 82 9.80 -28.03 2.68
C SER A 82 9.50 -29.54 2.74
N PHE A 83 8.52 -30.03 1.96
CA PHE A 83 8.16 -31.45 1.93
C PHE A 83 9.26 -32.32 1.35
N ASP A 84 10.13 -31.79 0.50
CA ASP A 84 11.30 -32.52 -0.01
C ASP A 84 12.23 -32.96 1.14
N PHE A 85 12.22 -32.23 2.27
CA PHE A 85 12.91 -32.62 3.50
C PHE A 85 11.96 -33.34 4.46
N ALA A 86 10.83 -32.72 4.81
CA ALA A 86 9.91 -33.15 5.86
C ALA A 86 9.39 -34.59 5.68
N THR A 87 9.20 -35.02 4.43
CA THR A 87 8.68 -36.36 4.09
C THR A 87 9.76 -37.42 3.99
N SER A 88 11.04 -37.03 4.10
CA SER A 88 12.17 -37.96 4.13
C SER A 88 12.22 -38.73 5.45
N VAL A 89 13.04 -39.79 5.47
CA VAL A 89 13.30 -40.62 6.66
C VAL A 89 14.62 -40.27 7.36
N VAL A 90 15.33 -39.27 6.84
CA VAL A 90 16.61 -38.79 7.41
C VAL A 90 16.35 -38.14 8.77
N PRO A 91 17.10 -38.54 9.83
CA PRO A 91 16.99 -37.89 11.15
C PRO A 91 17.21 -36.38 11.05
N GLY A 92 16.37 -35.60 11.73
CA GLY A 92 16.38 -34.13 11.65
C GLY A 92 15.76 -33.53 10.39
N TRP A 93 15.40 -34.32 9.37
CA TRP A 93 14.53 -33.87 8.27
C TRP A 93 13.09 -34.29 8.49
N HIS A 94 12.87 -35.46 9.08
CA HIS A 94 11.54 -35.98 9.35
C HIS A 94 10.84 -35.21 10.48
N SER A 95 10.25 -34.06 10.14
CA SER A 95 9.56 -33.18 11.09
C SER A 95 8.29 -32.58 10.50
N THR A 96 7.25 -32.47 11.32
CA THR A 96 5.96 -31.90 10.93
C THR A 96 5.92 -30.38 11.01
N ILE A 97 6.89 -29.74 11.68
CA ILE A 97 6.93 -28.27 11.82
C ILE A 97 7.56 -27.58 10.59
N PHE A 98 8.24 -28.33 9.73
CA PHE A 98 8.99 -27.79 8.59
C PHE A 98 8.16 -26.92 7.65
N PRO A 99 6.93 -27.28 7.24
CA PRO A 99 6.13 -26.44 6.35
C PRO A 99 5.87 -25.02 6.85
N PRO A 100 5.25 -24.80 8.03
CA PRO A 100 5.03 -23.44 8.53
C PRO A 100 6.35 -22.73 8.87
N TYR A 101 7.37 -23.46 9.32
CA TYR A 101 8.69 -22.92 9.62
C TYR A 101 9.40 -22.38 8.37
N PHE A 102 9.43 -23.13 7.27
CA PHE A 102 10.06 -22.72 6.01
C PHE A 102 9.35 -21.51 5.41
N VAL A 103 8.02 -21.45 5.52
CA VAL A 103 7.23 -20.27 5.12
C VAL A 103 7.62 -19.04 5.95
N ALA A 104 7.70 -19.17 7.27
CA ALA A 104 8.10 -18.06 8.15
C ALA A 104 9.53 -17.59 7.84
N GLY A 105 10.46 -18.53 7.63
CA GLY A 105 11.84 -18.24 7.22
C GLY A 105 11.94 -17.57 5.84
N ALA A 106 11.08 -17.94 4.89
CA ALA A 106 11.01 -17.30 3.57
C ALA A 106 10.55 -15.84 3.66
N ILE A 107 9.54 -15.56 4.49
CA ILE A 107 9.10 -14.18 4.74
C ILE A 107 10.21 -13.40 5.47
N PHE A 108 10.84 -14.00 6.48
CA PHE A 108 11.91 -13.37 7.25
C PHE A 108 13.12 -12.97 6.37
N SER A 109 13.67 -13.90 5.59
CA SER A 109 14.76 -13.64 4.63
C SER A 109 14.33 -12.71 3.48
N GLY A 110 13.13 -12.92 2.93
CA GLY A 110 12.59 -12.11 1.83
C GLY A 110 12.48 -10.64 2.20
N PHE A 111 11.90 -10.32 3.37
CA PHE A 111 11.83 -8.94 3.85
C PHE A 111 13.21 -8.36 4.17
N ALA A 112 14.14 -9.16 4.70
CA ALA A 112 15.52 -8.72 4.89
C ALA A 112 16.19 -8.35 3.55
N MET A 113 16.06 -9.19 2.52
CA MET A 113 16.56 -8.87 1.18
C MET A 113 15.90 -7.60 0.59
N VAL A 114 14.57 -7.49 0.65
CA VAL A 114 13.85 -6.27 0.20
C VAL A 114 14.37 -5.03 0.94
N GLN A 115 14.56 -5.12 2.26
CA GLN A 115 15.10 -4.04 3.07
C GLN A 115 16.49 -3.60 2.58
N THR A 116 17.40 -4.53 2.27
CA THR A 116 18.74 -4.17 1.76
C THR A 116 18.67 -3.39 0.45
N LEU A 117 17.87 -3.85 -0.52
CA LEU A 117 17.73 -3.23 -1.84
C LEU A 117 17.03 -1.87 -1.73
N LEU A 118 15.96 -1.80 -0.95
CA LEU A 118 15.16 -0.60 -0.76
C LEU A 118 15.96 0.52 -0.11
N LEU A 119 16.80 0.21 0.89
CA LEU A 119 17.66 1.22 1.54
C LEU A 119 18.71 1.80 0.60
N VAL A 120 19.29 0.98 -0.28
CA VAL A 120 20.24 1.45 -1.31
C VAL A 120 19.51 2.26 -2.38
N MET A 121 18.41 1.74 -2.92
CA MET A 121 17.59 2.41 -3.95
C MET A 121 17.06 3.76 -3.47
N ARG A 122 16.65 3.86 -2.20
CA ARG A 122 16.22 5.10 -1.56
C ARG A 122 17.25 6.22 -1.71
N LYS A 123 18.54 5.92 -1.57
CA LYS A 123 19.64 6.89 -1.68
C LYS A 123 20.10 7.10 -3.11
N VAL A 124 20.26 6.03 -3.90
CA VAL A 124 20.79 6.13 -5.27
C VAL A 124 19.81 6.82 -6.21
N VAL A 125 18.51 6.56 -6.07
CA VAL A 125 17.46 7.10 -6.96
C VAL A 125 16.73 8.30 -6.32
N ASN A 126 17.19 8.80 -5.17
CA ASN A 126 16.61 9.95 -4.46
C ASN A 126 15.11 9.79 -4.11
N LEU A 127 14.68 8.58 -3.75
CA LEU A 127 13.28 8.25 -3.42
C LEU A 127 12.95 8.47 -1.93
N GLU A 128 13.68 9.35 -1.25
CA GLU A 128 13.60 9.57 0.19
C GLU A 128 12.25 10.08 0.68
N ASN A 129 11.53 10.80 -0.19
CA ASN A 129 10.22 11.38 0.09
C ASN A 129 9.08 10.36 -0.02
N TYR A 130 9.27 9.31 -0.83
CA TYR A 130 8.29 8.22 -0.97
C TYR A 130 8.58 7.13 0.07
N ILE A 131 9.85 6.73 0.18
CA ILE A 131 10.30 5.66 1.06
C ILE A 131 10.70 6.28 2.41
N THR A 132 9.71 6.50 3.26
CA THR A 132 9.90 7.11 4.57
C THR A 132 10.42 6.12 5.63
N ILE A 133 10.87 6.64 6.77
CA ILE A 133 11.32 5.83 7.93
C ILE A 133 10.19 4.93 8.45
N VAL A 134 8.93 5.31 8.23
CA VAL A 134 7.76 4.52 8.66
C VAL A 134 7.69 3.19 7.90
N HIS A 135 7.98 3.18 6.60
CA HIS A 135 8.05 1.94 5.81
C HIS A 135 9.14 1.01 6.35
N ILE A 136 10.32 1.55 6.66
CA ILE A 136 11.45 0.83 7.25
C ILE A 136 11.06 0.25 8.62
N GLU A 137 10.38 1.03 9.46
CA GLU A 137 9.93 0.56 10.77
C GLU A 137 8.90 -0.56 10.65
N PHE A 138 7.95 -0.48 9.71
CA PHE A 138 6.95 -1.54 9.50
C PHE A 138 7.58 -2.82 8.95
N MET A 139 8.50 -2.73 7.99
CA MET A 139 9.25 -3.89 7.50
C MET A 139 10.02 -4.58 8.63
N ASN A 140 10.70 -3.80 9.47
CA ASN A 140 11.41 -4.34 10.63
C ASN A 140 10.49 -5.02 11.65
N LYS A 141 9.25 -4.55 11.82
CA LYS A 141 8.27 -5.23 12.70
C LYS A 141 7.83 -6.57 12.11
N VAL A 142 7.66 -6.66 10.79
CA VAL A 142 7.36 -7.94 10.14
C VAL A 142 8.54 -8.90 10.30
N ILE A 143 9.78 -8.43 10.08
CA ILE A 143 11.01 -9.22 10.31
C ILE A 143 11.09 -9.73 11.76
N LEU A 144 10.76 -8.88 12.75
CA LEU A 144 10.71 -9.31 14.15
C LEU A 144 9.65 -10.38 14.42
N LEU A 145 8.46 -10.21 13.85
CA LEU A 145 7.36 -11.16 14.01
C LEU A 145 7.74 -12.53 13.46
N THR A 146 8.23 -12.58 12.21
CA THR A 146 8.59 -13.84 11.56
C THR A 146 9.86 -14.45 12.13
N GLY A 147 10.85 -13.64 12.49
CA GLY A 147 12.03 -14.09 13.22
C GLY A 147 11.68 -14.69 14.59
N GLY A 148 10.66 -14.14 15.27
CA GLY A 148 10.11 -14.73 16.50
C GLY A 148 9.47 -16.10 16.26
N ILE A 149 8.69 -16.27 15.19
CA ILE A 149 8.10 -17.56 14.80
C ILE A 149 9.20 -18.59 14.51
N VAL A 150 10.21 -18.20 13.73
CA VAL A 150 11.38 -19.04 13.41
C VAL A 150 12.13 -19.44 14.69
N THR A 151 12.33 -18.50 15.62
CA THR A 151 12.97 -18.77 16.92
C THR A 151 12.20 -19.81 17.73
N VAL A 152 10.87 -19.69 17.78
CA VAL A 152 10.03 -20.67 18.49
C VAL A 152 10.16 -22.05 17.84
N ALA A 153 10.23 -22.12 16.50
CA ALA A 153 10.48 -23.37 15.79
C ALA A 153 11.85 -23.96 16.15
N TYR A 154 12.92 -23.14 16.23
CA TYR A 154 14.24 -23.61 16.64
C TYR A 154 14.23 -24.19 18.06
N LEU A 155 13.59 -23.49 19.01
CA LEU A 155 13.47 -23.96 20.38
C LEU A 155 12.66 -25.26 20.47
N THR A 156 11.62 -25.39 19.64
CA THR A 156 10.79 -26.59 19.58
C THR A 156 11.58 -27.78 19.03
N GLU A 157 12.31 -27.62 17.93
CA GLU A 157 13.17 -28.66 17.36
C GLU A 157 14.27 -29.08 18.35
N TYR A 158 14.93 -28.11 18.99
CA TYR A 158 15.92 -28.41 20.02
C TYR A 158 15.32 -29.18 21.20
N PHE A 159 14.13 -28.79 21.65
CA PHE A 159 13.41 -29.46 22.73
C PHE A 159 13.00 -30.88 22.34
N ILE A 160 12.43 -31.07 21.14
CA ILE A 160 11.99 -32.39 20.65
C ILE A 160 13.18 -33.32 20.43
N GLY A 161 14.30 -32.82 19.90
CA GLY A 161 15.53 -33.60 19.77
C GLY A 161 16.01 -34.16 21.12
N TRP A 162 15.96 -33.33 22.17
CA TRP A 162 16.26 -33.76 23.54
C TRP A 162 15.18 -34.69 24.14
N TYR A 163 13.90 -34.39 23.92
CA TYR A 163 12.76 -35.11 24.51
C TYR A 163 12.50 -36.49 23.87
N SER A 164 12.78 -36.63 22.57
CA SER A 164 12.52 -37.85 21.78
C SER A 164 13.27 -39.08 22.31
N GLY A 165 14.46 -38.88 22.91
CA GLY A 165 15.30 -39.97 23.43
C GLY A 165 15.90 -40.87 22.35
N VAL A 166 15.67 -40.58 21.07
CA VAL A 166 16.29 -41.29 19.94
C VAL A 166 17.76 -40.85 19.81
N PRO A 167 18.75 -41.77 19.91
CA PRO A 167 20.17 -41.38 19.92
C PRO A 167 20.64 -40.60 18.69
N TYR A 168 20.00 -40.81 17.55
CA TYR A 168 20.34 -40.15 16.28
C TYR A 168 19.90 -38.68 16.23
N GLU A 169 18.85 -38.29 16.97
CA GLU A 169 18.37 -36.90 17.06
C GLU A 169 19.38 -36.00 17.79
N ASN A 170 20.28 -36.57 18.60
CA ASN A 170 21.33 -35.82 19.27
C ASN A 170 22.44 -35.28 18.34
N TYR A 171 22.42 -35.64 17.04
CA TYR A 171 23.37 -35.18 16.03
C TYR A 171 22.73 -34.35 14.90
N THR A 172 21.44 -33.99 15.02
CA THR A 172 20.73 -33.17 14.03
C THR A 172 21.08 -31.69 14.15
N TYR A 173 20.68 -30.87 13.18
CA TYR A 173 21.13 -29.48 13.06
C TYR A 173 20.82 -28.59 14.29
N LEU A 174 19.74 -28.85 15.04
CA LEU A 174 19.41 -28.17 16.30
C LEU A 174 19.58 -29.09 17.50
N SER A 175 20.76 -29.64 17.66
CA SER A 175 21.10 -30.55 18.76
C SER A 175 22.39 -30.16 19.45
N PHE A 176 22.63 -30.75 20.63
CA PHE A 176 23.91 -30.61 21.32
C PHE A 176 25.08 -31.09 20.45
N GLY A 177 24.89 -32.16 19.66
CA GLY A 177 25.92 -32.69 18.77
C GLY A 177 26.27 -31.76 17.62
N ALA A 178 25.33 -30.93 17.14
CA ALA A 178 25.63 -29.87 16.18
C ALA A 178 26.43 -28.72 16.84
N ALA A 179 26.05 -28.32 18.05
CA ALA A 179 26.69 -27.23 18.79
C ALA A 179 28.15 -27.51 19.17
N THR A 180 28.53 -28.78 19.37
CA THR A 180 29.92 -29.20 19.67
C THR A 180 30.59 -29.98 18.54
N GLY A 181 29.88 -30.20 17.44
CA GLY A 181 30.33 -31.02 16.32
C GLY A 181 31.31 -30.31 15.40
N PRO A 182 31.71 -30.94 14.28
CA PRO A 182 32.66 -30.34 13.33
C PRO A 182 32.10 -29.10 12.62
N TYR A 183 30.77 -28.94 12.56
CA TYR A 183 30.08 -27.76 12.03
C TYR A 183 29.56 -26.82 13.13
N TRP A 184 30.14 -26.84 14.32
CA TRP A 184 29.72 -25.95 15.43
C TRP A 184 29.64 -24.48 15.02
N TRP A 185 30.59 -24.03 14.19
CA TRP A 185 30.66 -22.65 13.70
C TRP A 185 29.43 -22.25 12.88
N ALA A 186 28.85 -23.17 12.11
CA ALA A 186 27.66 -22.93 11.31
C ALA A 186 26.41 -22.85 12.20
N PHE A 187 26.29 -23.77 13.17
CA PHE A 187 25.26 -23.73 14.20
C PHE A 187 25.24 -22.41 14.98
N TRP A 188 26.39 -21.96 15.48
CA TRP A 188 26.45 -20.69 16.22
C TRP A 188 26.24 -19.47 15.31
N ALA A 189 26.66 -19.54 14.04
CA ALA A 189 26.35 -18.50 13.07
C ALA A 189 24.84 -18.38 12.84
N LEU A 190 24.13 -19.49 12.71
CA LEU A 190 22.67 -19.55 12.62
C LEU A 190 22.02 -18.86 13.83
N ILE A 191 22.37 -19.28 15.04
CA ILE A 191 21.79 -18.73 16.28
C ILE A 191 22.10 -17.23 16.43
N ILE A 192 23.34 -16.81 16.19
CA ILE A 192 23.70 -15.38 16.33
C ILE A 192 22.95 -14.54 15.30
N CYS A 193 22.91 -14.97 14.04
CA CYS A 193 22.37 -14.17 12.94
C CYS A 193 20.84 -14.13 12.92
N ASN A 194 20.16 -15.25 13.21
CA ASN A 194 18.70 -15.36 13.10
C ASN A 194 17.96 -15.16 14.42
N LEU A 195 18.62 -15.36 15.57
CA LEU A 195 18.02 -15.14 16.89
C LEU A 195 18.56 -13.85 17.54
N ILE A 196 19.87 -13.74 17.75
CA ILE A 196 20.42 -12.66 18.60
C ILE A 196 20.35 -11.30 17.91
N VAL A 197 20.81 -11.19 16.67
CA VAL A 197 20.88 -9.91 15.94
C VAL A 197 19.50 -9.30 15.68
N PRO A 198 18.46 -10.04 15.26
CA PRO A 198 17.13 -9.47 15.02
C PRO A 198 16.46 -8.95 16.29
N LEU A 199 16.74 -9.53 17.47
CA LEU A 199 16.23 -9.04 18.76
C LEU A 199 16.64 -7.58 19.03
N THR A 200 17.73 -7.11 18.44
CA THR A 200 18.13 -5.70 18.56
C THR A 200 17.12 -4.73 17.95
N LEU A 201 16.27 -5.18 17.01
CA LEU A 201 15.21 -4.39 16.40
C LEU A 201 14.01 -4.15 17.33
N TRP A 202 13.92 -4.82 18.48
CA TRP A 202 12.89 -4.52 19.49
C TRP A 202 13.03 -3.07 19.99
N VAL A 203 14.26 -2.58 20.11
CA VAL A 203 14.57 -1.22 20.53
C VAL A 203 14.19 -0.24 19.42
N LYS A 204 13.17 0.60 19.68
CA LYS A 204 12.64 1.57 18.70
C LYS A 204 13.71 2.50 18.11
N LYS A 205 14.71 2.91 18.90
CA LYS A 205 15.83 3.75 18.45
C LYS A 205 16.64 3.07 17.35
N TRP A 206 16.91 1.78 17.49
CA TRP A 206 17.72 1.00 16.55
C TRP A 206 16.91 0.58 15.32
N ARG A 207 15.64 0.22 15.54
CA ARG A 207 14.68 -0.09 14.47
C ARG A 207 14.45 1.04 13.46
N ARG A 208 14.58 2.30 13.91
CA ARG A 208 14.42 3.49 13.06
C ARG A 208 15.75 4.01 12.50
N ASN A 209 16.87 3.38 12.87
CA ASN A 209 18.18 3.72 12.32
C ASN A 209 18.40 2.97 11.00
N ILE A 210 18.58 3.74 9.92
CA ILE A 210 18.74 3.23 8.56
C ILE A 210 19.99 2.34 8.44
N LEU A 211 21.13 2.80 8.95
CA LEU A 211 22.39 2.08 8.84
C LEU A 211 22.35 0.76 9.63
N TRP A 212 21.81 0.81 10.85
CA TRP A 212 21.67 -0.40 11.67
C TRP A 212 20.75 -1.43 11.02
N THR A 213 19.60 -0.98 10.50
CA THR A 213 18.66 -1.84 9.80
C THR A 213 19.29 -2.50 8.57
N PHE A 214 20.11 -1.76 7.81
CA PHE A 214 20.84 -2.30 6.67
C PHE A 214 21.79 -3.44 7.07
N ILE A 215 22.57 -3.23 8.14
CA ILE A 215 23.49 -4.24 8.67
C ILE A 215 22.72 -5.47 9.15
N VAL A 216 21.66 -5.28 9.93
CA VAL A 216 20.83 -6.39 10.42
C VAL A 216 20.24 -7.20 9.26
N ALA A 217 19.73 -6.54 8.23
CA ALA A 217 19.16 -7.22 7.07
C ALA A 217 20.19 -8.07 6.29
N LEU A 218 21.43 -7.59 6.15
CA LEU A 218 22.52 -8.39 5.56
C LEU A 218 22.85 -9.61 6.42
N VAL A 219 22.96 -9.43 7.74
CA VAL A 219 23.27 -10.51 8.68
C VAL A 219 22.17 -11.57 8.67
N ILE A 220 20.90 -11.17 8.60
CA ILE A 220 19.77 -12.12 8.48
C ILE A 220 19.89 -12.97 7.22
N ASN A 221 20.21 -12.38 6.06
CA ASN A 221 20.36 -13.15 4.83
C ASN A 221 21.50 -14.16 4.91
N ILE A 222 22.61 -13.81 5.58
CA ILE A 222 23.72 -14.74 5.84
C ILE A 222 23.25 -15.86 6.80
N GLY A 223 22.55 -15.52 7.87
CA GLY A 223 22.02 -16.50 8.83
C GLY A 223 21.00 -17.46 8.21
N MET A 224 20.13 -16.98 7.33
CA MET A 224 19.16 -17.79 6.60
C MET A 224 19.80 -18.70 5.56
N TRP A 225 20.96 -18.31 5.01
CA TRP A 225 21.79 -19.21 4.21
C TRP A 225 22.36 -20.33 5.09
N PHE A 226 22.88 -19.99 6.28
CA PHE A 226 23.34 -20.98 7.25
C PHE A 226 22.22 -21.91 7.71
N GLU A 227 20.99 -21.42 7.87
CA GLU A 227 19.84 -22.27 8.20
C GLU A 227 19.66 -23.41 7.20
N ARG A 228 19.72 -23.10 5.91
CA ARG A 228 19.57 -24.12 4.84
C ARG A 228 20.80 -25.02 4.75
N PHE A 229 22.00 -24.45 4.94
CA PHE A 229 23.24 -25.24 5.02
C PHE A 229 23.20 -26.23 6.18
N ASP A 230 22.79 -25.79 7.38
CA ASP A 230 22.74 -26.60 8.59
C ASP A 230 21.73 -27.74 8.46
N ILE A 231 20.51 -27.44 7.98
CA ILE A 231 19.50 -28.48 7.73
C ILE A 231 20.05 -29.54 6.78
N ILE A 232 20.72 -29.15 5.70
CA ILE A 232 21.16 -30.11 4.66
C ILE A 232 22.44 -30.83 5.08
N VAL A 233 23.51 -30.09 5.35
CA VAL A 233 24.86 -30.62 5.49
C VAL A 233 25.06 -31.31 6.84
N ILE A 234 24.57 -30.73 7.93
CA ILE A 234 24.77 -31.33 9.27
C ILE A 234 24.01 -32.66 9.34
N CYS A 235 22.73 -32.67 8.96
CA CYS A 235 21.90 -33.87 9.01
C CYS A 235 22.40 -34.99 8.06
N LEU A 236 23.01 -34.66 6.92
CA LEU A 236 23.58 -35.66 6.01
C LEU A 236 25.00 -36.11 6.38
N SER A 237 25.77 -35.29 7.10
CA SER A 237 27.14 -35.63 7.49
C SER A 237 27.22 -36.82 8.45
N LYS A 238 26.20 -36.98 9.30
CA LYS A 238 26.08 -38.04 10.29
C LYS A 238 24.69 -38.67 10.25
N ASP A 239 24.54 -39.67 9.40
CA ASP A 239 23.33 -40.50 9.35
C ASP A 239 23.44 -41.70 10.33
N ARG A 240 22.45 -42.60 10.30
CA ARG A 240 22.31 -43.76 11.19
C ARG A 240 23.52 -44.71 11.18
N LEU A 241 24.20 -44.83 10.04
CA LEU A 241 25.36 -45.71 9.87
C LEU A 241 26.66 -44.93 10.06
N ALA A 242 27.45 -45.30 11.08
CA ALA A 242 28.73 -44.66 11.35
C ALA A 242 29.75 -44.80 10.20
N SER A 243 29.63 -45.85 9.38
CA SER A 243 30.50 -46.09 8.23
C SER A 243 30.29 -45.11 7.07
N THR A 244 29.13 -44.42 7.02
CA THR A 244 28.81 -43.46 5.95
C THR A 244 29.08 -42.01 6.37
N TRP A 245 29.62 -41.80 7.57
CA TRP A 245 29.91 -40.45 8.07
C TRP A 245 31.00 -39.79 7.23
N THR A 246 30.70 -38.59 6.76
CA THR A 246 31.61 -37.84 5.89
C THR A 246 31.46 -36.34 6.10
N MET A 247 32.48 -35.61 5.70
CA MET A 247 32.51 -34.16 5.74
C MET A 247 32.26 -33.59 4.35
N PHE A 248 31.64 -32.42 4.32
CA PHE A 248 31.39 -31.63 3.13
C PHE A 248 32.35 -30.44 3.15
N SER A 249 33.10 -30.29 2.06
CA SER A 249 33.88 -29.09 1.79
C SER A 249 33.50 -28.61 0.38
N PRO A 250 33.00 -27.37 0.24
CA PRO A 250 32.69 -26.84 -1.08
C PRO A 250 33.97 -26.67 -1.90
N THR A 251 33.85 -26.87 -3.20
CA THR A 251 34.90 -26.56 -4.17
C THR A 251 34.77 -25.10 -4.63
N PHE A 252 35.79 -24.60 -5.34
CA PHE A 252 35.74 -23.27 -5.92
C PHE A 252 34.61 -23.13 -6.96
N VAL A 253 34.18 -24.23 -7.60
CA VAL A 253 33.08 -24.23 -8.57
C VAL A 253 31.75 -24.01 -7.87
N ASP A 254 31.52 -24.63 -6.71
CA ASP A 254 30.29 -24.44 -5.92
C ASP A 254 30.13 -22.98 -5.49
N ILE A 255 31.23 -22.38 -5.00
CA ILE A 255 31.28 -20.96 -4.64
C ILE A 255 31.11 -20.07 -5.87
N GLY A 256 31.77 -20.42 -6.98
CA GLY A 256 31.69 -19.67 -8.25
C GLY A 256 30.27 -19.62 -8.81
N VAL A 257 29.53 -20.73 -8.77
CA VAL A 257 28.12 -20.78 -9.19
C VAL A 257 27.26 -19.91 -8.28
N PHE A 258 27.45 -20.01 -6.95
CA PHE A 258 26.70 -19.18 -5.99
C PHE A 258 26.97 -17.68 -6.17
N VAL A 259 28.22 -17.26 -6.33
CA VAL A 259 28.55 -15.86 -6.62
C VAL A 259 28.00 -15.44 -7.99
N GLY A 260 28.00 -16.35 -8.97
CA GLY A 260 27.43 -16.13 -10.29
C GLY A 260 25.93 -15.83 -10.25
N THR A 261 25.15 -16.53 -9.42
CA THR A 261 23.70 -16.25 -9.28
C THR A 261 23.43 -14.91 -8.61
N ILE A 262 24.26 -14.49 -7.64
CA ILE A 262 24.19 -13.15 -7.04
C ILE A 262 24.46 -12.08 -8.12
N GLY A 263 25.50 -12.27 -8.94
CA GLY A 263 25.82 -11.38 -10.05
C GLY A 263 24.68 -11.29 -11.07
N PHE A 264 24.13 -12.44 -11.47
CA PHE A 264 23.02 -12.51 -12.41
C PHE A 264 21.76 -11.81 -11.87
N PHE A 265 21.44 -12.00 -10.59
CA PHE A 265 20.35 -11.29 -9.92
C PHE A 265 20.53 -9.78 -10.00
N PHE A 266 21.71 -9.25 -9.64
CA PHE A 266 21.95 -7.81 -9.68
C PHE A 266 21.94 -7.25 -11.10
N VAL A 267 22.43 -7.99 -12.11
CA VAL A 267 22.32 -7.57 -13.52
C VAL A 267 20.86 -7.37 -13.92
N LEU A 268 20.00 -8.36 -13.65
CA LEU A 268 18.56 -8.25 -13.97
C LEU A 268 17.88 -7.14 -13.15
N PHE A 269 18.18 -7.05 -11.85
CA PHE A 269 17.59 -6.04 -10.97
C PHE A 269 17.98 -4.61 -11.37
N LEU A 270 19.25 -4.37 -11.73
CA LEU A 270 19.72 -3.05 -12.17
C LEU A 270 19.15 -2.67 -13.54
N LEU A 271 19.00 -3.64 -14.46
CA LEU A 271 18.29 -3.42 -15.71
C LEU A 271 16.83 -3.03 -15.46
N TYR A 272 16.16 -3.74 -14.55
CA TYR A 272 14.80 -3.41 -14.13
C TYR A 272 14.72 -2.00 -13.54
N ALA A 273 15.57 -1.67 -12.57
CA ALA A 273 15.59 -0.37 -11.89
C ALA A 273 15.82 0.82 -12.83
N ARG A 274 16.46 0.59 -13.99
CA ARG A 274 16.71 1.63 -15.00
C ARG A 274 15.64 1.72 -16.08
N THR A 275 14.93 0.63 -16.39
CA THR A 275 14.00 0.58 -17.54
C THR A 275 12.53 0.55 -17.15
N PHE A 276 12.19 0.12 -15.94
CA PHE A 276 10.82 0.03 -15.45
C PHE A 276 10.52 1.11 -14.40
N PRO A 277 9.24 1.45 -14.20
CA PRO A 277 8.84 2.32 -13.09
C PRO A 277 9.03 1.60 -11.75
N VAL A 278 9.99 2.08 -10.94
CA VAL A 278 10.34 1.47 -9.64
C VAL A 278 9.30 1.68 -8.54
N ILE A 279 8.34 2.59 -8.75
CA ILE A 279 7.21 2.85 -7.84
C ILE A 279 5.92 2.84 -8.67
N ALA A 280 4.92 2.08 -8.22
CA ALA A 280 3.60 2.03 -8.82
C ALA A 280 2.88 3.39 -8.72
N GLN A 281 2.81 4.15 -9.82
CA GLN A 281 2.31 5.52 -9.79
C GLN A 281 0.78 5.56 -9.64
N ALA A 282 0.09 4.60 -10.26
CA ALA A 282 -1.35 4.42 -10.12
C ALA A 282 -1.79 4.37 -8.65
N GLU A 283 -1.13 3.53 -7.86
CA GLU A 283 -1.47 3.32 -6.45
C GLU A 283 -1.04 4.48 -5.57
N VAL A 284 0.16 5.02 -5.78
CA VAL A 284 0.65 6.16 -4.97
C VAL A 284 -0.26 7.38 -5.12
N LYS A 285 -0.83 7.61 -6.31
CA LYS A 285 -1.77 8.71 -6.56
C LYS A 285 -3.09 8.54 -5.82
N SER A 286 -3.60 7.31 -5.68
CA SER A 286 -4.88 7.07 -5.00
C SER A 286 -4.78 7.34 -3.49
N ILE A 287 -3.62 7.09 -2.88
CA ILE A 287 -3.40 7.32 -1.44
C ILE A 287 -2.88 8.72 -1.10
N LEU A 288 -2.45 9.51 -2.08
CA LEU A 288 -1.81 10.80 -1.84
C LEU A 288 -2.73 11.77 -1.07
N LYS A 289 -4.00 11.86 -1.46
CA LYS A 289 -5.00 12.74 -0.83
C LYS A 289 -5.37 12.29 0.58
N SER A 290 -5.30 11.00 0.88
CA SER A 290 -5.63 10.47 2.21
C SER A 290 -4.46 10.54 3.19
N SER A 291 -3.24 10.30 2.70
CA SER A 291 -2.08 10.02 3.56
C SER A 291 -0.97 11.07 3.49
N GLY A 292 -0.97 11.95 2.48
CA GLY A 292 0.05 12.98 2.29
C GLY A 292 0.05 14.04 3.40
N GLU A 293 1.23 14.44 3.88
CA GLU A 293 1.35 15.40 4.98
C GLU A 293 0.65 16.74 4.70
N ARG A 294 0.71 17.24 3.45
CA ARG A 294 0.00 18.47 3.05
C ARG A 294 -1.51 18.34 3.29
N TYR A 295 -2.10 17.25 2.81
CA TYR A 295 -3.53 17.01 2.93
C TYR A 295 -3.96 16.71 4.37
N LYS A 296 -3.08 16.08 5.17
CA LYS A 296 -3.31 15.92 6.62
C LYS A 296 -3.34 17.27 7.34
N ARG A 297 -2.38 18.15 7.06
CA ARG A 297 -2.34 19.49 7.67
C ARG A 297 -3.57 20.32 7.31
N ILE A 298 -3.98 20.32 6.04
CA ILE A 298 -5.18 21.03 5.57
C ILE A 298 -6.45 20.50 6.29
N ARG A 299 -6.54 19.17 6.46
CA ARG A 299 -7.65 18.56 7.19
C ARG A 299 -7.62 18.88 8.69
N GLU A 300 -6.43 18.93 9.29
CA GLU A 300 -6.24 19.29 10.70
C GLU A 300 -6.47 20.79 10.95
N SER A 301 -6.24 21.66 9.97
CA SER A 301 -6.52 23.09 10.05
C SER A 301 -7.98 23.46 9.79
N GLY A 302 -8.82 22.51 9.36
CA GLY A 302 -10.22 22.74 9.01
C GLY A 302 -10.41 23.52 7.70
N GLU A 303 -9.37 23.62 6.87
CA GLU A 303 -9.42 24.28 5.57
C GLU A 303 -9.97 23.34 4.49
N ASP A 304 -10.72 23.89 3.52
CA ASP A 304 -11.29 23.10 2.45
C ASP A 304 -10.24 22.52 1.49
N LEU A 305 -10.49 21.29 1.06
CA LEU A 305 -9.63 20.57 0.12
C LEU A 305 -9.86 21.01 -1.34
N ALA A 306 -10.78 21.94 -1.60
CA ALA A 306 -11.09 22.44 -2.94
C ALA A 306 -9.87 23.19 -3.54
N GLY A 307 -9.53 22.90 -4.80
CA GLY A 307 -8.39 23.54 -5.49
C GLY A 307 -6.98 23.07 -5.06
N THR A 308 -6.84 22.29 -3.99
CA THR A 308 -5.53 21.85 -3.48
C THR A 308 -4.82 20.79 -4.34
N ALA A 309 -5.55 20.18 -5.28
CA ALA A 309 -5.05 19.16 -6.20
C ALA A 309 -4.21 19.73 -7.37
N THR A 310 -4.22 21.04 -7.59
CA THR A 310 -3.35 21.70 -8.57
C THR A 310 -2.03 22.10 -7.91
N ASP A 311 -0.95 21.45 -8.30
CA ASP A 311 0.42 21.85 -7.96
C ASP A 311 0.92 22.77 -9.08
N GLU A 312 1.27 24.00 -8.74
CA GLU A 312 1.79 25.03 -9.67
C GLU A 312 2.99 24.52 -10.51
N ARG A 313 3.73 23.53 -10.01
CA ARG A 313 4.87 22.92 -10.73
C ARG A 313 4.47 21.97 -11.85
N THR A 314 3.22 21.49 -11.88
CA THR A 314 2.76 20.44 -12.81
C THR A 314 1.48 20.82 -13.59
N SER A 315 0.73 21.81 -13.13
CA SER A 315 -0.41 22.35 -13.85
C SER A 315 0.04 23.42 -14.86
N ASN A 316 0.02 23.08 -16.15
CA ASN A 316 0.06 24.09 -17.23
C ASN A 316 -1.26 24.86 -17.38
N TYR A 317 -2.25 24.59 -16.53
CA TYR A 317 -3.43 25.45 -16.42
C TYR A 317 -3.03 26.65 -15.59
N ALA A 318 -2.93 27.81 -16.24
CA ALA A 318 -2.90 29.08 -15.57
C ALA A 318 -4.06 29.12 -14.58
N THR A 319 -3.74 29.25 -13.28
CA THR A 319 -4.71 29.67 -12.29
C THR A 319 -5.37 30.94 -12.82
N ARG A 320 -6.66 30.88 -13.16
CA ARG A 320 -7.43 32.10 -13.39
C ARG A 320 -7.47 32.84 -12.04
N PRO A 321 -6.78 33.97 -11.87
CA PRO A 321 -6.73 34.67 -10.58
C PRO A 321 -7.99 35.50 -10.31
N GLU A 322 -8.99 35.45 -11.20
CA GLU A 322 -10.05 36.47 -11.24
C GLU A 322 -11.24 36.21 -10.32
N SER A 323 -11.41 35.02 -9.72
CA SER A 323 -12.59 34.74 -8.88
C SER A 323 -12.39 34.96 -7.37
N LEU A 324 -11.15 35.02 -6.87
CA LEU A 324 -10.88 35.19 -5.43
C LEU A 324 -10.40 36.61 -5.06
N ALA A 325 -9.79 37.35 -6.00
CA ALA A 325 -9.32 38.72 -5.75
C ALA A 325 -10.45 39.78 -5.77
N ALA A 326 -11.63 39.45 -6.30
CA ALA A 326 -12.77 40.36 -6.35
C ALA A 326 -13.54 40.44 -5.01
N VAL A 327 -13.32 39.50 -4.08
CA VAL A 327 -14.08 39.41 -2.83
C VAL A 327 -13.47 40.25 -1.70
N THR A 328 -12.19 40.64 -1.80
CA THR A 328 -11.47 41.32 -0.71
C THR A 328 -11.57 42.84 -0.70
N ASN A 329 -12.23 43.47 -1.69
CA ASN A 329 -12.28 44.93 -1.84
C ASN A 329 -13.70 45.53 -1.90
N ALA A 330 -14.72 44.85 -1.38
CA ALA A 330 -16.02 45.49 -1.16
C ALA A 330 -16.07 46.05 0.27
N GLU A 331 -15.92 47.36 0.38
CA GLU A 331 -16.12 48.12 1.62
C GLU A 331 -17.50 47.83 2.23
N SER A 332 -17.48 47.73 3.55
CA SER A 332 -18.62 47.61 4.46
C SER A 332 -19.78 48.55 4.12
N THR A 333 -20.87 48.01 3.58
CA THR A 333 -22.16 48.71 3.66
C THR A 333 -23.34 47.72 3.70
N TYR A 334 -24.12 47.80 4.77
CA TYR A 334 -25.42 47.16 5.04
C TYR A 334 -25.45 45.65 5.36
N HIS A 335 -25.26 45.33 6.65
CA HIS A 335 -25.92 44.18 7.27
C HIS A 335 -27.41 44.49 7.43
N GLN A 336 -28.26 43.86 6.62
CA GLN A 336 -29.64 43.56 7.02
C GLN A 336 -29.77 42.04 7.09
N SER A 337 -29.78 41.53 8.32
CA SER A 337 -29.98 40.12 8.64
C SER A 337 -31.38 39.67 8.22
N THR A 338 -31.52 39.11 7.03
CA THR A 338 -32.77 38.51 6.55
C THR A 338 -32.80 36.98 6.70
N VAL A 339 -31.68 36.35 7.09
CA VAL A 339 -31.55 34.90 7.24
C VAL A 339 -31.49 34.48 8.71
N ASN A 340 -32.29 33.47 9.06
CA ASN A 340 -32.26 32.81 10.37
C ASN A 340 -31.40 31.53 10.28
N ALA A 341 -30.22 31.66 9.66
CA ALA A 341 -29.30 30.55 9.34
C ALA A 341 -28.33 30.22 10.50
N ASP A 342 -28.47 30.88 11.65
CA ASP A 342 -27.59 30.72 12.82
C ASP A 342 -27.51 29.28 13.36
N ALA A 343 -28.50 28.43 13.04
CA ALA A 343 -28.55 27.03 13.46
C ALA A 343 -27.98 26.03 12.44
N LEU A 344 -27.68 26.46 11.20
CA LEU A 344 -27.20 25.59 10.11
C LEU A 344 -25.76 25.90 9.67
N VAL A 345 -25.15 26.97 10.20
CA VAL A 345 -23.91 27.52 9.68
C VAL A 345 -22.95 27.86 10.81
N ASP A 346 -21.82 27.16 10.86
CA ASP A 346 -20.83 27.26 11.96
C ASP A 346 -19.82 28.40 11.78
N THR A 347 -19.77 29.07 10.62
CA THR A 347 -18.72 30.04 10.26
C THR A 347 -19.29 31.32 9.61
N GLU A 348 -18.74 32.49 9.95
CA GLU A 348 -19.13 33.79 9.36
C GLU A 348 -18.96 33.83 7.83
N THR A 349 -17.97 33.11 7.28
CA THR A 349 -17.71 33.01 5.84
C THR A 349 -18.90 32.41 5.08
N LYS A 350 -19.49 31.33 5.62
CA LYS A 350 -20.62 30.65 5.01
C LYS A 350 -21.90 31.50 5.07
N LYS A 351 -22.06 32.34 6.09
CA LYS A 351 -23.16 33.33 6.13
C LYS A 351 -23.04 34.35 5.01
N ALA A 352 -21.83 34.86 4.76
CA ALA A 352 -21.59 35.78 3.64
C ALA A 352 -21.87 35.13 2.28
N GLU A 353 -21.54 33.85 2.10
CA GLU A 353 -21.85 33.13 0.86
C GLU A 353 -23.36 32.90 0.66
N ILE A 354 -24.11 32.64 1.74
CA ILE A 354 -25.58 32.55 1.69
C ILE A 354 -26.18 33.91 1.32
N ASP A 355 -25.69 35.00 1.91
CA ASP A 355 -26.16 36.35 1.57
C ASP A 355 -25.89 36.69 0.11
N LEU A 356 -24.71 36.32 -0.42
CA LEU A 356 -24.37 36.47 -1.83
C LEU A 356 -25.24 35.59 -2.74
N MET A 357 -25.59 34.38 -2.31
CA MET A 357 -26.51 33.50 -3.03
C MET A 357 -27.92 34.11 -3.07
N LEU A 358 -28.45 34.55 -1.93
CA LEU A 358 -29.76 35.21 -1.84
C LEU A 358 -29.81 36.52 -2.63
N ALA A 359 -28.71 37.27 -2.71
CA ALA A 359 -28.63 38.44 -3.58
C ALA A 359 -28.82 38.10 -5.07
N LYS A 360 -28.45 36.88 -5.50
CA LYS A 360 -28.60 36.42 -6.88
C LYS A 360 -29.97 35.79 -7.15
N ILE A 361 -30.45 34.91 -6.26
CA ILE A 361 -31.71 34.19 -6.46
C ILE A 361 -32.94 34.99 -6.01
N GLY A 362 -32.74 36.02 -5.19
CA GLY A 362 -33.76 36.90 -4.63
C GLY A 362 -33.97 36.69 -3.14
N THR A 363 -34.44 37.73 -2.44
CA THR A 363 -34.77 37.70 -1.02
C THR A 363 -36.28 37.64 -0.82
N TYR A 364 -36.73 36.90 0.20
CA TYR A 364 -38.14 36.83 0.59
C TYR A 364 -38.47 37.91 1.62
N ASP A 365 -39.58 38.62 1.41
CA ASP A 365 -40.12 39.59 2.38
C ASP A 365 -41.51 39.14 2.87
N PRO A 366 -41.64 38.75 4.16
CA PRO A 366 -42.90 38.27 4.72
C PRO A 366 -44.01 39.33 4.78
N ALA A 367 -43.69 40.63 4.63
CA ALA A 367 -44.69 41.70 4.61
C ALA A 367 -45.39 41.85 3.26
N THR A 368 -44.74 41.42 2.17
CA THR A 368 -45.19 41.65 0.79
C THR A 368 -45.43 40.36 -0.01
N GLN A 369 -44.89 39.22 0.44
CA GLN A 369 -44.94 37.95 -0.29
C GLN A 369 -45.47 36.80 0.58
N SER A 370 -46.22 35.89 -0.03
CA SER A 370 -46.62 34.61 0.59
C SER A 370 -45.59 33.52 0.28
N ALA A 371 -45.19 32.73 1.28
CA ALA A 371 -44.30 31.59 1.09
C ALA A 371 -44.97 30.48 0.27
N ASP A 372 -44.22 29.87 -0.64
CA ASP A 372 -44.66 28.74 -1.47
C ASP A 372 -44.50 27.39 -0.74
N ASP A 373 -45.29 26.39 -1.16
CA ASP A 373 -45.21 25.02 -0.64
C ASP A 373 -44.11 24.22 -1.36
N LEU A 374 -42.85 24.40 -0.96
CA LEU A 374 -41.69 23.80 -1.63
C LEU A 374 -41.75 22.26 -1.68
N LYS A 375 -42.59 21.61 -0.85
CA LYS A 375 -42.85 20.16 -0.90
C LYS A 375 -43.42 19.67 -2.24
N LYS A 376 -43.95 20.57 -3.08
CA LYS A 376 -44.41 20.21 -4.43
C LYS A 376 -43.27 19.88 -5.39
N ILE A 377 -42.02 20.27 -5.06
CA ILE A 377 -40.84 19.86 -5.81
C ILE A 377 -40.45 18.44 -5.41
N SER A 378 -40.30 17.56 -6.40
CA SER A 378 -39.93 16.16 -6.16
C SER A 378 -38.57 16.09 -5.46
N GLY A 379 -38.58 15.46 -4.28
CA GLY A 379 -37.40 15.29 -3.44
C GLY A 379 -37.26 16.28 -2.28
N VAL A 380 -38.11 17.32 -2.23
CA VAL A 380 -38.24 18.22 -1.07
C VAL A 380 -39.25 17.63 -0.09
N GLY A 381 -38.74 17.05 1.01
CA GLY A 381 -39.58 16.60 2.13
C GLY A 381 -39.77 17.69 3.19
N PRO A 382 -40.66 17.49 4.19
CA PRO A 382 -40.93 18.48 5.24
C PRO A 382 -39.70 18.97 6.00
N VAL A 383 -38.74 18.08 6.27
CA VAL A 383 -37.48 18.41 6.97
C VAL A 383 -36.56 19.27 6.09
N LEU A 384 -36.57 19.02 4.78
CA LEU A 384 -35.71 19.72 3.83
C LEU A 384 -36.25 21.12 3.53
N GLU A 385 -37.58 21.25 3.43
CA GLU A 385 -38.28 22.54 3.36
C GLU A 385 -37.96 23.43 4.57
N GLN A 386 -37.96 22.88 5.79
CA GLN A 386 -37.58 23.63 6.99
C GLN A 386 -36.14 24.16 6.93
N LYS A 387 -35.19 23.37 6.43
CA LYS A 387 -33.81 23.82 6.24
C LYS A 387 -33.69 24.91 5.17
N LEU A 388 -34.43 24.79 4.06
CA LEU A 388 -34.47 25.83 3.01
C LEU A 388 -35.02 27.15 3.55
N HIS A 389 -36.07 27.09 4.36
CA HIS A 389 -36.63 28.26 5.04
C HIS A 389 -35.60 28.92 5.98
N GLN A 390 -34.83 28.13 6.74
CA GLN A 390 -33.75 28.66 7.60
C GLN A 390 -32.67 29.38 6.79
N LEU A 391 -32.43 28.97 5.55
CA LEU A 391 -31.52 29.61 4.60
C LEU A 391 -32.13 30.79 3.83
N GLY A 392 -33.38 31.19 4.10
CA GLY A 392 -34.00 32.34 3.45
C GLY A 392 -34.69 32.04 2.11
N ILE A 393 -34.83 30.76 1.74
CA ILE A 393 -35.47 30.31 0.49
C ILE A 393 -36.89 29.89 0.79
N TYR A 394 -37.87 30.65 0.31
CA TYR A 394 -39.29 30.46 0.62
C TYR A 394 -40.20 30.37 -0.62
N THR A 395 -39.69 30.68 -1.83
CA THR A 395 -40.51 30.81 -3.04
C THR A 395 -39.97 29.98 -4.20
N TYR A 396 -40.85 29.58 -5.13
CA TYR A 396 -40.45 28.89 -6.36
C TYR A 396 -39.57 29.77 -7.26
N ASP A 397 -39.73 31.09 -7.21
CA ASP A 397 -38.89 32.03 -7.98
C ASP A 397 -37.42 31.97 -7.56
N GLN A 398 -37.15 31.84 -6.26
CA GLN A 398 -35.78 31.70 -5.77
C GLN A 398 -35.17 30.37 -6.23
N VAL A 399 -35.94 29.28 -6.13
CA VAL A 399 -35.47 27.95 -6.54
C VAL A 399 -35.27 27.85 -8.06
N SER A 400 -36.13 28.49 -8.86
CA SER A 400 -36.03 28.42 -10.33
C SER A 400 -34.82 29.14 -10.90
N LYS A 401 -34.23 30.06 -10.13
CA LYS A 401 -33.01 30.80 -10.48
C LYS A 401 -31.71 30.12 -10.04
N MET A 402 -31.79 28.99 -9.33
CA MET A 402 -30.60 28.28 -8.87
C MET A 402 -29.85 27.68 -10.06
N THR A 403 -28.53 27.89 -10.09
CA THR A 403 -27.63 27.24 -11.02
C THR A 403 -26.73 26.25 -10.28
N LYS A 404 -25.79 25.63 -11.00
CA LYS A 404 -24.85 24.66 -10.43
C LYS A 404 -24.12 25.21 -9.20
N THR A 405 -23.72 26.48 -9.23
CA THR A 405 -23.03 27.15 -8.12
C THR A 405 -23.88 27.20 -6.84
N GLU A 406 -25.17 27.48 -6.98
CA GLU A 406 -26.09 27.56 -5.84
C GLU A 406 -26.46 26.16 -5.31
N TYR A 407 -26.52 25.15 -6.18
CA TYR A 407 -26.70 23.75 -5.75
C TYR A 407 -25.50 23.22 -4.97
N ASP A 408 -24.29 23.49 -5.46
CA ASP A 408 -23.05 23.07 -4.78
C ASP A 408 -22.97 23.69 -3.37
N LEU A 409 -23.36 24.97 -3.22
CA LEU A 409 -23.44 25.65 -1.91
C LEU A 409 -24.51 25.02 -1.00
N LEU A 410 -25.69 24.72 -1.57
CA LEU A 410 -26.79 24.13 -0.82
C LEU A 410 -26.42 22.74 -0.28
N ASP A 411 -25.75 21.92 -1.09
CA ASP A 411 -25.27 20.59 -0.72
C ASP A 411 -24.24 20.65 0.41
N GLU A 412 -23.38 21.66 0.40
CA GLU A 412 -22.37 21.87 1.44
C GLU A 412 -22.99 22.26 2.79
N ILE A 413 -24.07 23.04 2.79
CA ILE A 413 -24.69 23.56 4.01
C ILE A 413 -25.71 22.57 4.61
N ILE A 414 -26.52 21.93 3.76
CA ILE A 414 -27.66 21.13 4.22
C ILE A 414 -27.24 19.72 4.67
N ASP A 415 -26.07 19.22 4.23
CA ASP A 415 -25.50 17.88 4.52
C ASP A 415 -26.53 16.73 4.40
N ALA A 416 -27.56 16.92 3.57
CA ALA A 416 -28.62 15.96 3.34
C ALA A 416 -28.67 15.62 1.85
N PHE A 417 -27.99 14.53 1.50
CA PHE A 417 -27.93 13.94 0.16
C PHE A 417 -27.30 14.87 -0.91
N PRO A 418 -25.95 14.98 -0.93
CA PRO A 418 -25.24 15.79 -1.91
C PRO A 418 -25.57 15.40 -3.36
N GLY A 419 -25.79 16.40 -4.21
CA GLY A 419 -26.07 16.28 -5.64
C GLY A 419 -27.54 15.99 -5.97
N ARG A 420 -28.43 15.93 -4.98
CA ARG A 420 -29.84 15.57 -5.21
C ARG A 420 -30.61 16.69 -5.93
N ALA A 421 -30.41 17.93 -5.53
CA ALA A 421 -31.15 19.07 -6.10
C ALA A 421 -30.84 19.26 -7.60
N GLU A 422 -29.57 19.09 -8.00
CA GLU A 422 -29.13 19.12 -9.40
C GLU A 422 -29.65 17.91 -10.18
N ARG A 423 -29.57 16.69 -9.61
CA ARG A 423 -30.01 15.45 -10.26
C ARG A 423 -31.53 15.41 -10.49
N ASP A 424 -32.30 15.87 -9.51
CA ASP A 424 -33.76 15.85 -9.56
C ASP A 424 -34.32 17.11 -10.26
N ASP A 425 -33.47 17.99 -10.82
CA ASP A 425 -33.83 19.21 -11.57
C ASP A 425 -34.84 20.13 -10.85
N TRP A 426 -34.46 20.57 -9.64
CA TRP A 426 -35.34 21.41 -8.82
C TRP A 426 -35.69 22.75 -9.47
N ALA A 427 -34.72 23.42 -10.13
CA ALA A 427 -34.95 24.68 -10.82
C ALA A 427 -35.95 24.52 -11.96
N GLY A 428 -35.83 23.46 -12.77
CA GLY A 428 -36.79 23.16 -13.83
C GLY A 428 -38.20 22.88 -13.30
N GLN A 429 -38.31 22.15 -12.18
CA GLN A 429 -39.60 21.92 -11.52
C GLN A 429 -40.21 23.20 -10.93
N ALA A 430 -39.39 24.01 -10.24
CA ALA A 430 -39.82 25.28 -9.66
C ALA A 430 -40.27 26.28 -10.74
N GLN A 431 -39.61 26.28 -11.90
CA GLN A 431 -40.00 27.11 -13.05
C GLN A 431 -41.40 26.76 -13.58
N ASN A 432 -41.81 25.49 -13.50
CA ASN A 432 -43.15 25.05 -13.90
C ASN A 432 -44.23 25.33 -12.84
N LEU A 433 -43.82 25.51 -11.58
CA LEU A 433 -44.71 25.77 -10.44
C LEU A 433 -44.90 27.28 -10.17
N LYS A 434 -43.98 28.12 -10.65
CA LYS A 434 -44.07 29.57 -10.62
C LYS A 434 -45.12 30.06 -11.63
N GLN A 435 -46.35 30.29 -11.17
CA GLN A 435 -47.43 30.89 -11.96
C GLN A 435 -47.25 32.39 -12.15
#